data_AF-A0A7J7IWP7-F1
#
_entry.id   AF-A0A7J7IWP7-F1
#
_cell.length_a   1.000
_cell.length_b   1.000
_cell.length_c   1.000
_cell.angle_alpha   90.00
_cell.angle_beta   90.00
_cell.angle_gamma   90.00
#
_symmetry.space_group_name_H-M   'P 1'
#
loop_
_entity.id
_entity.type
_entity.pdbx_description
1 polymer ?
#
loop_
_entity_poly.entity_id
_entity_poly.type
_entity_poly.pdbx_seq_one_letter_code
_entity_poly.pdbx_strand_id
1 'polypeptide(L)'
;MALRAQFEGNNEIGVFSKLTNSYCLVGIGGSENFYSIFEGELSENIPVVHTSIAGCRIIGRMTAANRHGLLVPQTTTDQELQHLRNSLPTV
;
A
#
# COMPACT_ATOMS: atom_id res chain seq x y z
N MET A 1 -6.46 -12.48 -12.57
CA MET A 1 -5.64 -13.68 -12.28
C MET A 1 -5.27 -13.65 -10.81
N ALA A 2 -5.09 -14.80 -10.15
CA ALA A 2 -4.61 -14.83 -8.76
C ALA A 2 -3.11 -15.14 -8.75
N LEU A 3 -2.30 -14.20 -8.25
CA LEU A 3 -0.86 -14.36 -8.11
C LEU A 3 -0.49 -14.69 -6.67
N ARG A 4 0.61 -15.43 -6.50
CA ARG A 4 1.19 -15.73 -5.19
C ARG A 4 2.33 -14.76 -4.94
N ALA A 5 2.31 -14.11 -3.78
CA ALA A 5 3.37 -13.25 -3.31
C ALA A 5 3.76 -13.64 -1.87
N GLN A 6 4.94 -13.22 -1.45
CA GLN A 6 5.43 -13.44 -0.10
C GLN A 6 6.22 -12.21 0.33
N PHE A 7 5.97 -11.73 1.55
CA PHE A 7 6.66 -10.58 2.12
C PHE A 7 7.64 -11.06 3.20
N GLU A 8 8.94 -11.00 2.95
CA GLU A 8 9.99 -11.41 3.91
C GLU A 8 9.76 -12.81 4.54
N GLY A 9 9.29 -13.78 3.76
CA GLY A 9 8.98 -15.12 4.28
C GLY A 9 7.56 -15.29 4.84
N ASN A 10 6.78 -14.21 4.96
CA ASN A 10 5.41 -14.21 5.45
C ASN A 10 4.39 -14.23 4.30
N ASN A 11 3.35 -15.07 4.45
CA ASN A 11 2.26 -15.24 3.49
C ASN A 11 1.08 -14.29 3.75
N GLU A 12 1.09 -13.54 4.86
CA GLU A 12 0.05 -12.57 5.23
C GLU A 12 0.21 -11.25 4.46
N ILE A 13 0.12 -11.31 3.13
CA ILE A 13 0.31 -10.18 2.21
C ILE A 13 -0.58 -8.99 2.58
N GLY A 14 -1.84 -9.25 2.95
CA GLY A 14 -2.82 -8.24 3.31
C GLY A 14 -2.50 -7.46 4.59
N VAL A 15 -1.47 -7.88 5.35
CA VAL A 15 -0.94 -7.09 6.46
C VAL A 15 -0.06 -5.94 5.95
N PHE A 16 0.68 -6.18 4.87
CA PHE A 16 1.70 -5.28 4.34
C PHE A 16 1.24 -4.51 3.10
N SER A 17 0.08 -4.85 2.52
CA SER A 17 -0.48 -4.12 1.38
C SER A 17 -1.96 -3.83 1.53
N LYS A 18 -2.42 -2.79 0.83
CA LYS A 18 -3.82 -2.39 0.73
C LYS A 18 -4.18 -2.14 -0.73
N LEU A 19 -4.94 -3.05 -1.32
CA LEU A 19 -5.41 -2.91 -2.71
C LEU A 19 -6.83 -2.34 -2.74
N THR A 20 -7.04 -1.30 -3.55
CA THR A 20 -8.36 -0.75 -3.87
C THR A 20 -8.53 -0.67 -5.39
N ASN A 21 -9.71 -0.23 -5.85
CA ASN A 21 -10.01 -0.10 -7.27
C ASN A 21 -9.28 1.07 -7.96
N SER A 22 -8.72 2.04 -7.20
CA SER A 22 -8.09 3.24 -7.75
C SER A 22 -6.66 3.49 -7.29
N TYR A 23 -6.21 2.84 -6.20
CA TYR A 23 -4.82 2.91 -5.73
C TYR A 23 -4.44 1.65 -4.96
N CYS A 24 -3.14 1.34 -4.93
CA CYS A 24 -2.56 0.29 -4.12
C CYS A 24 -1.54 0.91 -3.16
N LEU A 25 -1.62 0.57 -1.88
CA LEU A 25 -0.61 0.93 -0.89
C LEU A 25 0.25 -0.29 -0.59
N VAL A 26 1.55 -0.09 -0.50
CA VAL A 26 2.51 -1.14 -0.15
C VAL A 26 3.45 -0.65 0.94
N GLY A 27 3.65 -1.49 1.96
CA GLY A 27 4.52 -1.20 3.08
C GLY A 27 5.97 -1.06 2.64
N ILE A 28 6.64 0.00 3.11
CA ILE A 28 8.08 0.18 2.88
C ILE A 28 8.87 -0.96 3.53
N GLY A 29 9.98 -1.36 2.92
CA GLY A 29 10.87 -2.38 3.45
C GLY A 29 10.48 -3.82 3.11
N GLY A 30 9.71 -4.02 2.03
CA GLY A 30 9.61 -5.31 1.35
C GLY A 30 10.79 -5.58 0.41
N SER A 31 10.91 -6.83 -0.04
CA SER A 31 11.86 -7.23 -1.08
C SER A 31 11.39 -6.74 -2.46
N GLU A 32 12.34 -6.48 -3.38
CA GLU A 32 12.01 -6.12 -4.76
C GLU A 32 11.13 -7.15 -5.47
N ASN A 33 11.27 -8.43 -5.09
CA ASN A 33 10.41 -9.50 -5.58
C ASN A 33 8.93 -9.25 -5.24
N PHE A 34 8.64 -8.66 -4.08
CA PHE A 34 7.28 -8.34 -3.68
C PHE A 34 6.74 -7.17 -4.50
N TYR A 35 7.50 -6.08 -4.61
CA TYR A 35 7.07 -4.90 -5.39
C TYR A 35 6.86 -5.23 -6.87
N SER A 36 7.76 -6.02 -7.47
CA SER A 36 7.67 -6.45 -8.87
C SER A 36 6.35 -7.15 -9.20
N ILE A 37 5.75 -7.89 -8.25
CA ILE A 37 4.46 -8.57 -8.48
C ILE A 37 3.32 -7.56 -8.54
N PHE A 38 3.33 -6.54 -7.67
CA PHE A 38 2.30 -5.50 -7.70
C PHE A 38 2.49 -4.59 -8.90
N GLU A 39 3.70 -4.11 -9.13
CA GLU A 39 3.98 -3.21 -10.25
C GLU A 39 3.77 -3.91 -11.60
N GLY A 40 4.15 -5.18 -11.74
CA GLY A 40 3.98 -5.93 -12.99
C GLY A 40 2.53 -6.07 -13.45
N GLU A 41 1.56 -6.12 -12.53
CA GLU A 41 0.14 -6.26 -12.87
C GLU A 41 -0.67 -4.95 -12.73
N LEU A 42 -0.30 -4.09 -11.78
CA LEU A 42 -1.11 -2.93 -11.41
C LEU A 42 -0.59 -1.62 -11.97
N SER A 43 0.72 -1.50 -12.24
CA SER A 43 1.33 -0.20 -12.57
C SER A 43 0.73 0.49 -13.80
N GLU A 44 0.20 -0.28 -14.75
CA GLU A 44 -0.45 0.26 -15.95
C GLU A 44 -1.77 0.98 -15.65
N ASN A 45 -2.50 0.54 -14.62
CA ASN A 45 -3.87 0.97 -14.36
C ASN A 45 -4.04 1.74 -13.04
N ILE A 46 -3.26 1.39 -12.02
CA ILE A 46 -3.44 1.82 -10.64
C ILE A 46 -2.08 2.19 -10.04
N PRO A 47 -1.92 3.38 -9.42
CA PRO A 47 -0.67 3.75 -8.77
C PRO A 47 -0.39 2.84 -7.57
N VAL A 48 0.83 2.30 -7.53
CA VAL A 48 1.39 1.54 -6.40
C VAL A 48 2.23 2.50 -5.56
N VAL A 49 1.78 2.77 -4.34
CA VAL A 49 2.38 3.77 -3.45
C VAL A 49 3.11 3.07 -2.31
N HIS A 50 4.42 3.27 -2.24
CA HIS A 50 5.25 2.81 -1.14
C HIS A 50 5.13 3.76 0.04
N THR A 51 4.63 3.27 1.17
CA THR A 51 4.39 4.12 2.35
C THR A 51 4.51 3.35 3.66
N SER A 52 4.74 4.07 4.74
CA SER A 52 4.57 3.59 6.11
C SER A 52 3.39 4.30 6.75
N ILE A 53 2.81 3.70 7.77
CA ILE A 53 1.72 4.30 8.54
C ILE A 53 2.12 4.29 10.01
N ALA A 54 2.29 5.47 10.59
CA ALA A 54 2.81 5.64 11.95
C ALA A 54 4.20 4.97 12.13
N GLY A 55 5.06 5.06 11.12
CA GLY A 55 6.39 4.41 11.10
C GLY A 55 6.34 2.87 11.01
N CYS A 56 5.16 2.28 10.85
CA CYS A 56 4.98 0.85 10.77
C CYS A 56 4.81 0.37 9.32
N ARG A 57 5.28 -0.85 9.06
CA ARG A 57 5.17 -1.53 7.75
C ARG A 57 3.84 -2.27 7.55
N ILE A 58 3.04 -2.41 8.62
CA ILE A 58 1.76 -3.15 8.65
C ILE A 58 0.57 -2.32 8.12
N ILE A 59 0.77 -1.66 6.99
CA ILE A 59 -0.16 -0.65 6.47
C ILE A 59 -1.56 -1.20 6.15
N GLY A 60 -1.65 -2.48 5.75
CA GLY A 60 -2.90 -3.11 5.33
C GLY A 60 -3.88 -3.32 6.49
N ARG A 61 -3.34 -3.52 7.71
CA ARG A 61 -4.12 -3.65 8.96
C ARG A 61 -4.44 -2.30 9.59
N MET A 62 -3.54 -1.33 9.47
CA MET A 62 -3.70 -0.01 10.10
C MET A 62 -4.67 0.89 9.35
N THR A 63 -4.94 0.61 8.07
CA THR A 63 -5.75 1.47 7.21
C THR A 63 -7.00 0.76 6.69
N ALA A 64 -8.07 1.53 6.51
CA ALA A 64 -9.26 1.12 5.79
C ALA A 64 -9.42 2.01 4.55
N ALA A 65 -9.69 1.41 3.39
CA ALA A 65 -9.57 2.10 2.12
C ALA A 65 -10.63 1.61 1.13
N ASN A 66 -11.14 2.52 0.32
CA ASN A 66 -11.97 2.21 -0.84
C ASN A 66 -11.63 3.18 -1.98
N ARG A 67 -12.32 3.07 -3.12
CA ARG A 67 -12.10 3.96 -4.28
C ARG A 67 -12.23 5.46 -3.94
N HIS A 68 -13.06 5.79 -2.96
CA HIS A 68 -13.46 7.15 -2.62
C HIS A 68 -12.64 7.78 -1.49
N GLY A 69 -11.86 6.99 -0.75
CA GLY A 69 -11.11 7.51 0.37
C GLY A 69 -10.30 6.48 1.15
N LEU A 70 -9.35 7.03 1.91
CA LEU A 70 -8.42 6.30 2.77
C LEU A 70 -8.57 6.82 4.21
N LEU A 71 -8.81 5.90 5.14
CA LEU A 71 -8.76 6.17 6.57
C LEU A 71 -7.42 5.69 7.13
N VAL A 72 -6.75 6.62 7.81
CA VAL A 72 -5.47 6.42 8.49
C VAL A 72 -5.64 6.65 10.00
N PRO A 73 -4.83 6.01 10.86
CA PRO A 73 -4.87 6.23 12.30
C PRO A 73 -4.40 7.65 12.65
N GLN A 74 -4.78 8.15 13.82
CA GLN A 74 -4.34 9.46 14.32
C GLN A 74 -2.82 9.54 14.53
N THR A 75 -2.15 8.40 14.71
CA THR A 75 -0.69 8.32 14.90
C THR A 75 0.10 8.45 13.60
N THR A 76 -0.55 8.56 12.44
CA THR A 76 0.13 8.80 11.16
C THR A 76 0.81 10.16 11.17
N THR A 77 2.05 10.20 10.72
CA THR A 77 2.84 11.44 10.70
C THR A 77 2.42 12.36 9.57
N ASP A 78 2.61 13.66 9.73
CA ASP A 78 2.28 14.64 8.68
C ASP A 78 3.07 14.40 7.38
N GLN A 79 4.28 13.87 7.48
CA GLN A 79 5.10 13.52 6.31
C GLN A 79 4.50 12.35 5.53
N GLU A 80 4.07 11.28 6.22
CA GLU A 80 3.37 10.15 5.59
C GLU A 80 2.06 10.62 4.95
N LEU A 81 1.33 11.50 5.64
CA LEU A 81 0.06 12.02 5.16
C LEU A 81 0.24 12.90 3.93
N GLN A 82 1.26 13.75 3.91
CA GLN A 82 1.61 14.56 2.74
C GLN A 82 2.05 13.68 1.56
N HIS A 83 2.84 12.63 1.82
CA HIS A 83 3.22 11.66 0.79
C HIS A 83 1.98 11.00 0.18
N LEU A 84 1.06 10.52 1.00
CA LEU A 84 -0.19 9.91 0.53
C LEU A 84 -0.98 10.88 -0.35
N ARG A 85 -1.15 12.13 0.08
CA ARG A 85 -1.87 13.16 -0.68
C ARG A 85 -1.24 13.46 -2.04
N ASN A 86 0.08 13.41 -2.14
CA ASN A 86 0.79 13.68 -3.39
C ASN A 86 0.74 12.49 -4.36
N SER A 87 0.63 11.26 -3.85
CA SER A 87 0.65 10.04 -4.66
C SER A 87 -0.73 9.49 -5.02
N LEU A 88 -1.76 9.81 -4.23
CA LEU A 88 -3.13 9.37 -4.48
C LEU A 88 -3.77 10.20 -5.59
N PRO A 89 -4.55 9.57 -6.49
CA PRO A 89 -5.32 10.33 -7.48
C PRO A 89 -6.33 11.22 -6.76
N THR A 90 -6.40 12.49 -7.16
CA THR A 90 -7.45 13.40 -6.69
C THR A 90 -8.80 12.91 -7.20
N VAL A 91 -9.74 12.72 -6.27
CA VAL A 91 -11.12 12.29 -6.54
C VAL A 91 -11.84 13.27 -7.45
#